data_AF-K7R581-F1
#
_entry.id   AF-K7R581-F1
#
_cell.length_a   1.000
_cell.length_b   1.000
_cell.length_c   1.000
_cell.angle_alpha   90.00
_cell.angle_beta   90.00
_cell.angle_gamma   90.00
#
_symmetry.space_group_name_H-M   'P 1'
#
loop_
_entity.id
_entity.type
_entity.pdbx_description
1 polymer ?
#
loop_
_entity_poly.entity_id
_entity_poly.type
_entity_poly.pdbx_seq_one_letter_code
_entity_poly.pdbx_strand_id
1 'polypeptide(L)' 'MALDRKTTVNEVLKAHPEAVALLNRLGLDTCCGGSLPLEEAAREAGQDPKEVLRALEEFLKEGR' A
#
# COMPACT_ATOMS: atom_id res chain seq x y z
N MET A 1 5.51 7.96 11.50
CA MET A 1 6.10 7.49 10.24
C MET A 1 5.32 8.13 9.11
N ALA A 2 5.99 8.83 8.19
CA ALA A 2 5.39 9.19 6.92
C ALA A 2 5.50 7.96 6.00
N LEU A 3 4.40 7.56 5.37
CA LEU A 3 4.42 6.58 4.29
C LEU A 3 4.98 7.27 3.06
N ASP A 4 6.08 6.74 2.51
CA ASP A 4 6.68 7.25 1.29
C ASP A 4 6.31 6.35 0.10
N ARG A 5 6.18 6.93 -1.08
CA ARG A 5 5.89 6.19 -2.32
C ARG A 5 6.98 5.17 -2.68
N LYS A 6 8.19 5.43 -2.17
CA LYS A 6 9.39 4.60 -2.30
C LYS A 6 9.41 3.43 -1.31
N THR A 7 8.59 3.50 -0.26
CA THR A 7 8.44 2.39 0.67
C THR A 7 7.83 1.22 -0.07
N THR A 8 8.43 0.04 0.09
CA THR A 8 7.93 -1.16 -0.54
C THR A 8 6.68 -1.64 0.18
N VAL A 9 5.81 -2.33 -0.56
CA VAL A 9 4.58 -2.88 0.00
C VAL A 9 4.90 -3.77 1.21
N ASN A 10 5.96 -4.57 1.15
CA ASN A 10 6.37 -5.45 2.25
C ASN A 10 6.81 -4.67 3.50
N GLU A 11 7.53 -3.55 3.36
CA GLU A 11 7.90 -2.72 4.51
C GLU A 11 6.66 -2.09 5.18
N VAL A 12 5.67 -1.67 4.38
CA VAL A 12 4.39 -1.18 4.91
C VAL A 12 3.65 -2.30 5.63
N LEU A 13 3.56 -3.50 5.04
CA LEU A 13 2.89 -4.65 5.66
C LEU A 13 3.58 -5.14 6.93
N LYS A 14 4.92 -5.04 7.01
CA LYS A 14 5.67 -5.34 8.25
C LYS A 14 5.31 -4.39 9.39
N ALA A 15 5.16 -3.11 9.08
CA ALA A 15 4.77 -2.10 10.07
C ALA A 15 3.27 -2.15 10.39
N HIS A 16 2.45 -2.44 9.37
CA HIS A 16 1.00 -2.36 9.38
C HIS A 16 0.39 -3.55 8.63
N PRO A 17 0.31 -4.72 9.26
CA PRO A 17 -0.26 -5.91 8.64
C PRO A 17 -1.75 -5.72 8.31
N GLU A 18 -2.46 -4.80 8.96
CA GLU A 18 -3.87 -4.52 8.63
C GLU A 18 -4.06 -3.90 7.24
N ALA A 19 -3.05 -3.19 6.73
CA ALA A 19 -3.10 -2.56 5.41
C ALA A 19 -3.21 -3.59 4.28
N VAL A 20 -2.91 -4.87 4.54
CA VAL A 20 -3.04 -5.97 3.56
C VAL A 20 -4.47 -6.10 3.03
N ALA A 21 -5.46 -5.86 3.88
CA ALA A 21 -6.87 -5.98 3.51
C ALA A 21 -7.26 -4.86 2.54
N LEU A 22 -6.78 -3.64 2.78
CA LEU A 22 -6.98 -2.50 1.89
C LEU A 22 -6.25 -2.70 0.56
N LEU A 23 -4.99 -3.14 0.59
CA LEU A 23 -4.21 -3.39 -0.62
C LEU A 23 -4.85 -4.47 -1.51
N ASN A 24 -5.31 -5.57 -0.91
CA ASN A 24 -6.07 -6.60 -1.64
C ASN A 24 -7.39 -6.07 -2.19
N ARG A 25 -8.11 -5.23 -1.43
CA ARG A 25 -9.34 -4.54 -1.90
C ARG A 25 -9.09 -3.66 -3.12
N LEU A 26 -7.93 -3.01 -3.16
CA LEU A 26 -7.51 -2.15 -4.28
C LEU A 26 -6.92 -2.94 -5.45
N GLY A 27 -6.76 -4.27 -5.32
CA GLY A 27 -6.18 -5.12 -6.36
C GLY A 27 -4.67 -5.02 -6.48
N LEU A 28 -3.97 -4.49 -5.45
CA LEU A 28 -2.51 -4.51 -5.43
C LEU A 28 -2.04 -5.93 -5.14
N ASP A 29 -1.34 -6.52 -6.11
CA ASP A 29 -0.86 -7.90 -6.02
C ASP A 29 0.32 -7.98 -5.03
N THR A 30 0.00 -8.16 -3.74
CA THR A 30 1.01 -8.23 -2.68
C THR A 30 1.78 -9.56 -2.69
N CYS A 31 1.37 -10.52 -3.52
CA CYS A 31 1.96 -11.85 -3.60
C CYS A 31 3.21 -11.86 -4.52
N CYS A 32 3.17 -11.18 -5.65
CA CYS A 32 4.33 -11.00 -6.54
C CYS A 32 5.00 -9.62 -6.38
N GLY A 33 4.23 -8.58 -6.04
CA GLY A 33 4.68 -7.19 -5.97
C GLY A 33 5.15 -6.72 -4.60
N GLY A 34 5.29 -7.60 -3.59
CA GLY A 34 5.65 -7.19 -2.23
C GLY A 34 6.98 -6.42 -2.13
N SER A 35 7.94 -6.75 -2.98
CA SER A 35 9.24 -6.06 -3.05
C SER A 35 9.20 -4.77 -3.87
N LEU A 36 8.12 -4.50 -4.59
CA LEU A 36 7.97 -3.29 -5.37
C LEU A 36 7.62 -2.10 -4.47
N PRO A 37 8.07 -0.89 -4.83
CA PRO A 37 7.57 0.33 -4.22
C PRO A 37 6.06 0.44 -4.42
N LEU A 38 5.35 1.01 -3.44
CA LEU A 38 3.91 1.25 -3.50
C LEU A 38 3.47 1.93 -4.81
N GLU A 39 4.29 2.83 -5.34
CA GLU A 39 4.02 3.52 -6.60
C GLU A 39 3.94 2.58 -7.81
N GLU A 40 4.89 1.63 -7.91
CA GLU A 40 4.88 0.65 -9.00
C GLU A 40 3.77 -0.38 -8.80
N ALA A 41 3.56 -0.86 -7.58
CA ALA A 41 2.48 -1.80 -7.28
C ALA A 41 1.10 -1.19 -7.59
N ALA A 42 0.89 0.09 -7.31
CA ALA A 42 -0.32 0.81 -7.67
C ALA A 42 -0.47 0.89 -9.20
N ARG A 43 0.60 1.24 -9.92
CA ARG A 43 0.58 1.34 -11.39
C ARG A 43 0.30 0.01 -12.08
N GLU A 44 0.92 -1.07 -11.61
CA GLU A 44 0.68 -2.45 -12.09
C GLU A 44 -0.79 -2.85 -11.88
N ALA A 45 -1.39 -2.44 -10.76
CA ALA A 45 -2.81 -2.63 -10.47
C ALA A 45 -3.74 -1.65 -11.24
N GLY A 46 -3.19 -0.74 -12.04
CA GLY A 46 -3.96 0.31 -12.73
C GLY A 46 -4.56 1.36 -11.79
N GLN A 47 -4.04 1.47 -10.57
CA GLN A 47 -4.44 2.45 -9.56
C GLN A 47 -3.50 3.66 -9.57
N ASP A 48 -4.02 4.81 -9.13
CA ASP A 48 -3.17 5.99 -8.95
C ASP A 48 -2.36 5.86 -7.64
N PRO A 49 -1.03 5.99 -7.68
CA PRO A 49 -0.17 5.92 -6.50
C PRO A 49 -0.60 6.86 -5.39
N LYS A 50 -1.10 8.06 -5.73
CA LYS A 50 -1.50 9.06 -4.74
C LYS A 50 -2.79 8.66 -4.04
N GLU A 51 -3.74 8.10 -4.78
CA GLU A 51 -5.01 7.64 -4.22
C GLU A 51 -4.80 6.43 -3.31
N VAL A 52 -3.94 5.49 -3.72
CA VAL A 52 -3.55 4.34 -2.87
C VAL A 52 -2.91 4.81 -1.57
N LEU A 53 -1.95 5.74 -1.66
CA LEU A 53 -1.23 6.24 -0.48
C LEU A 53 -2.18 7.00 0.47
N ARG A 54 -3.06 7.83 -0.08
CA ARG A 54 -4.08 8.54 0.70
C ARG A 54 -5.07 7.57 1.35
N ALA A 55 -5.55 6.56 0.63
CA ALA A 55 -6.43 5.53 1.20
C ALA A 55 -5.73 4.76 2.33
N LEU A 56 -4.44 4.44 2.16
CA LEU A 56 -3.60 3.82 3.18
C LEU A 56 -3.46 4.72 4.41
N GLU A 57 -3.13 6.00 4.22
CA GLU A 57 -3.00 6.96 5.33
C GLU A 57 -4.32 7.13 6.10
N GLU A 58 -5.44 7.23 5.40
CA GLU A 58 -6.77 7.34 6.00
C GLU A 58 -7.13 6.06 6.76
N PHE A 59 -6.91 4.89 6.15
CA PHE A 59 -7.16 3.58 6.79
C PHE A 59 -6.33 3.38 8.07
N LEU A 60 -5.05 3.78 8.05
CA LEU A 60 -4.17 3.69 9.21
C LEU A 60 -4.50 4.74 10.28
N LYS A 61 -5.10 5.88 9.91
CA LYS A 61 -5.63 6.84 10.89
C LYS A 61 -6.92 6.36 11.54
N GLU A 62 -7.81 5.74 10.77
CA GLU A 62 -9.12 5.24 11.24
C GLU A 62 -8.98 4.00 12.13
N GLY A 63 -7.93 3.19 11.93
CA GLY A 63 -7.63 2.03 12.78
C GLY A 63 -6.97 2.33 14.13
N ARG A 64 -6.84 3.61 14.52
CA ARG A 64 -6.20 4.06 15.77
C ARG A 64 -7.21 4.39 16.87
#